data_AF-A0A8J6NVJ7-F1
#
_entry.id   AF-A0A8J6NVJ7-F1
#
_cell.length_a   1.000
_cell.length_b   1.000
_cell.length_c   1.000
_cell.angle_alpha   90.00
_cell.angle_beta   90.00
_cell.angle_gamma   90.00
#
_symmetry.space_group_name_H-M   'P 1'
#
loop_
_entity.id
_entity.type
_entity.pdbx_description
1 polymer ?
#
loop_
_entity_poly.entity_id
_entity_poly.type
_entity_poly.pdbx_seq_one_letter_code
_entity_poly.pdbx_strand_id
1 'polypeptide(L)'
;MSDTIVAFISGSIVAVLASFLAHVFSKSRNRLREFNQAAADFKSAFIPALRFLDYKYSPERPPEIGIHKTLSNAFDQHEIAVIKFRPYLNRQEFIGFDNAWDDYCGKKSGKPYFVEYAEPEGFTKKDHAQKIYLKKLNRLITFAEPK
;
A
#
# COMPACT_ATOMS: atom_id res chain seq x y z
N MET A 1 -41.87 45.40 0.68
CA MET A 1 -40.43 45.74 0.52
C MET A 1 -39.53 44.97 1.50
N SER A 2 -40.04 44.47 2.63
CA SER A 2 -39.29 43.60 3.56
C SER A 2 -38.98 42.21 3.00
N ASP A 3 -39.91 41.60 2.27
CA ASP A 3 -39.85 40.15 1.97
C ASP A 3 -38.80 39.81 0.90
N THR A 4 -38.56 40.74 -0.04
CA THR A 4 -37.49 40.61 -1.05
C THR A 4 -36.10 40.74 -0.44
N ILE A 5 -35.93 41.54 0.62
CA ILE A 5 -34.64 41.70 1.32
C ILE A 5 -34.33 40.42 2.13
N VAL A 6 -35.33 39.84 2.80
CA VAL A 6 -35.18 38.58 3.54
C VAL A 6 -34.85 37.41 2.60
N ALA A 7 -35.49 37.33 1.43
CA ALA A 7 -35.20 36.31 0.42
C ALA A 7 -33.78 36.43 -0.19
N PHE A 8 -33.29 37.66 -0.36
CA PHE A 8 -31.94 37.90 -0.91
C PHE A 8 -30.84 37.54 0.11
N ILE A 9 -31.04 37.87 1.39
CA ILE A 9 -30.11 37.53 2.48
C ILE A 9 -30.09 36.00 2.71
N SER A 10 -31.25 35.34 2.69
CA SER A 10 -31.32 33.88 2.86
C SER A 10 -30.69 33.13 1.67
N GLY A 11 -30.91 33.58 0.43
CA GLY A 11 -30.28 32.99 -0.76
C GLY A 11 -28.75 33.13 -0.76
N SER A 12 -28.23 34.27 -0.32
CA SER A 12 -26.79 34.56 -0.26
C SER A 12 -26.06 33.65 0.73
N ILE A 13 -26.65 33.41 1.91
CA ILE A 13 -26.07 32.55 2.95
C ILE A 13 -26.04 31.08 2.48
N VAL A 14 -27.12 30.61 1.84
CA VAL A 14 -27.20 29.24 1.31
C VAL A 14 -26.15 29.01 0.20
N ALA A 15 -25.96 29.97 -0.70
CA ALA A 15 -24.97 29.87 -1.77
C ALA A 15 -23.53 29.79 -1.24
N VAL A 16 -23.19 30.60 -0.22
CA VAL A 16 -21.86 30.57 0.42
C VAL A 16 -21.61 29.25 1.13
N LEU A 17 -22.60 28.73 1.87
CA LEU A 17 -22.49 27.43 2.55
C LEU A 17 -22.35 26.29 1.54
N ALA A 18 -23.14 26.28 0.47
CA ALA A 18 -23.05 25.29 -0.60
C ALA A 18 -21.68 25.32 -1.29
N SER A 19 -21.16 26.51 -1.58
CA SER A 19 -19.83 26.67 -2.20
C SER A 19 -18.70 26.21 -1.27
N PHE A 20 -18.79 26.50 0.03
CA PHE A 20 -17.83 26.04 1.02
C PHE A 20 -17.84 24.51 1.14
N LEU A 21 -19.03 23.91 1.26
CA LEU A 21 -19.17 22.46 1.28
C LEU A 21 -18.64 21.82 0.00
N ALA A 22 -18.99 22.35 -1.18
CA ALA A 22 -18.49 21.87 -2.46
C ALA A 22 -16.95 21.92 -2.53
N HIS A 23 -16.34 22.98 -2.00
CA HIS A 23 -14.88 23.10 -1.93
C HIS A 23 -14.25 22.04 -1.02
N VAL A 24 -14.81 21.83 0.18
CA VAL A 24 -14.36 20.80 1.13
C VAL A 24 -14.51 19.40 0.53
N PHE A 25 -15.66 19.10 -0.07
CA PHE A 25 -15.92 17.83 -0.74
C PHE A 25 -15.00 17.61 -1.94
N SER A 26 -14.73 18.64 -2.75
CA SER A 26 -13.81 18.56 -3.89
C SER A 26 -12.39 18.20 -3.45
N LYS A 27 -11.87 18.87 -2.41
CA LYS A 27 -10.55 18.56 -1.84
C LYS A 27 -10.48 17.13 -1.28
N SER A 28 -11.55 16.67 -0.63
CA SER A 28 -11.65 15.31 -0.12
C SER A 28 -11.64 14.26 -1.23
N ARG A 29 -12.43 14.47 -2.30
CA ARG A 29 -12.49 13.57 -3.46
C ARG A 29 -11.15 13.48 -4.19
N ASN A 30 -10.46 14.61 -4.37
CA ASN A 30 -9.12 14.62 -4.98
C ASN A 30 -8.12 13.83 -4.15
N ARG A 31 -8.11 14.03 -2.82
CA ARG A 31 -7.24 13.26 -1.93
C ARG A 31 -7.53 11.76 -1.97
N LEU A 32 -8.81 11.37 -2.00
CA LEU A 32 -9.19 9.95 -2.13
C LEU A 32 -8.73 9.36 -3.46
N ARG A 33 -8.88 10.10 -4.56
CA ARG A 33 -8.40 9.68 -5.88
C ARG A 33 -6.88 9.52 -5.91
N GLU A 34 -6.15 10.49 -5.36
CA GLU A 34 -4.69 10.44 -5.25
C GLU A 34 -4.22 9.25 -4.39
N PHE A 35 -4.88 9.01 -3.25
CA PHE A 35 -4.62 7.83 -2.41
C PHE A 35 -4.86 6.54 -3.19
N ASN A 36 -6.01 6.39 -3.86
CA ASN A 36 -6.35 5.18 -4.60
C ASN A 36 -5.38 4.93 -5.78
N GLN A 37 -4.92 5.99 -6.44
CA GLN A 37 -3.90 5.90 -7.48
C GLN A 37 -2.57 5.42 -6.90
N ALA A 38 -2.09 6.08 -5.84
CA ALA A 38 -0.85 5.70 -5.17
C ALA A 38 -0.92 4.26 -4.60
N ALA A 39 -2.09 3.85 -4.11
CA ALA A 39 -2.35 2.50 -3.63
C ALA A 39 -2.31 1.46 -4.77
N ALA A 40 -2.84 1.78 -5.94
CA ALA A 40 -2.76 0.92 -7.12
C ALA A 40 -1.31 0.77 -7.60
N ASP A 41 -0.58 1.88 -7.71
CA ASP A 41 0.83 1.90 -8.11
C ASP A 41 1.68 1.12 -7.10
N PHE A 42 1.43 1.32 -5.80
CA PHE A 42 2.06 0.58 -4.72
C PHE A 42 1.86 -0.93 -4.87
N LYS A 43 0.60 -1.39 -4.98
CA LYS A 43 0.28 -2.82 -5.16
C LYS A 43 0.91 -3.40 -6.41
N SER A 44 0.94 -2.64 -7.50
CA SER A 44 1.51 -3.10 -8.77
C SER A 44 2.99 -3.47 -8.67
N ALA A 45 3.75 -2.78 -7.81
CA ALA A 45 5.16 -3.05 -7.58
C ALA A 45 5.41 -4.45 -6.98
N PHE A 46 4.46 -5.00 -6.25
CA PHE A 46 4.58 -6.31 -5.59
C PHE A 46 3.96 -7.46 -6.41
N ILE A 47 3.29 -7.18 -7.54
CA ILE A 47 2.68 -8.22 -8.39
C ILE A 47 3.70 -9.28 -8.85
N PRO A 48 4.92 -8.93 -9.30
CA PRO A 48 5.90 -9.94 -9.70
C PRO A 48 6.28 -10.88 -8.55
N ALA A 49 6.48 -10.33 -7.35
CA ALA A 49 6.78 -11.12 -6.16
C ALA A 49 5.59 -12.00 -5.76
N LEU A 50 4.36 -11.48 -5.76
CA LEU A 50 3.14 -12.26 -5.48
C LEU A 50 2.94 -13.39 -6.49
N ARG A 51 3.10 -13.12 -7.79
CA ARG A 51 2.98 -14.12 -8.84
C ARG A 51 4.02 -15.22 -8.68
N PHE A 52 5.26 -14.83 -8.31
CA PHE A 52 6.29 -15.79 -8.00
C PHE A 52 5.91 -16.63 -6.77
N LEU A 53 5.37 -16.01 -5.72
CA LEU A 53 5.19 -16.63 -4.40
C LEU A 53 3.86 -17.34 -4.16
N ASP A 54 2.82 -17.09 -4.92
CA ASP A 54 1.55 -17.78 -4.77
C ASP A 54 1.43 -18.85 -5.86
N TYR A 55 1.38 -20.11 -5.44
CA TYR A 55 1.25 -21.27 -6.33
C TYR A 55 0.00 -21.19 -7.21
N LYS A 56 -1.02 -20.44 -6.77
CA LYS A 56 -2.23 -20.18 -7.58
C LYS A 56 -1.90 -19.51 -8.91
N TYR A 57 -0.87 -18.67 -8.96
CA TYR A 57 -0.51 -17.89 -10.16
C TYR A 57 0.70 -18.46 -10.92
N SER A 58 1.40 -19.45 -10.36
CA SER A 58 2.57 -20.08 -10.98
C SER A 58 2.70 -21.55 -10.56
N PRO A 59 1.88 -22.45 -11.14
CA PRO A 59 1.95 -23.88 -10.83
C PRO A 59 3.28 -24.53 -11.26
N GLU A 60 3.94 -23.99 -12.28
CA GLU A 60 5.22 -24.48 -12.82
C GLU A 60 6.39 -23.59 -12.37
N ARG A 61 6.53 -23.39 -11.06
CA ARG A 61 7.59 -22.50 -10.53
C ARG A 61 8.97 -23.05 -10.95
N PRO A 62 9.82 -22.24 -11.61
CA PRO A 62 11.14 -22.71 -12.02
C PRO A 62 11.93 -23.15 -10.77
N PRO A 63 12.52 -24.36 -10.77
CA PRO A 63 13.14 -24.95 -9.58
C PRO A 63 14.39 -24.23 -9.08
N GLU A 64 14.96 -23.29 -9.84
CA GLU A 64 16.33 -22.80 -9.62
C GLU A 64 16.45 -21.42 -8.96
N ILE A 65 15.42 -20.57 -9.00
CA ILE A 65 15.52 -19.23 -8.39
C ILE A 65 14.91 -19.29 -7.00
N GLY A 66 15.76 -19.35 -5.96
CA GLY A 66 15.28 -19.37 -4.58
C GLY A 66 14.54 -18.09 -4.19
N ILE A 67 13.57 -18.21 -3.27
CA ILE A 67 12.72 -17.08 -2.80
C ILE A 67 13.54 -15.85 -2.46
N HIS A 68 14.59 -16.01 -1.65
CA HIS A 68 15.52 -14.94 -1.27
C HIS A 68 16.04 -14.12 -2.48
N LYS A 69 16.40 -14.78 -3.59
CA LYS A 69 16.97 -14.12 -4.77
C LYS A 69 15.91 -13.30 -5.50
N THR A 70 14.71 -13.86 -5.67
CA THR A 70 13.58 -13.13 -6.27
C THR A 70 13.26 -11.86 -5.47
N LEU A 71 13.26 -11.97 -4.14
CA LEU A 71 12.97 -10.83 -3.26
C LEU A 71 14.04 -9.77 -3.28
N SER A 72 15.31 -10.19 -3.27
CA SER A 72 16.45 -9.29 -3.36
C SER A 72 16.42 -8.51 -4.68
N ASN A 73 16.10 -9.17 -5.80
CA ASN A 73 15.99 -8.53 -7.11
C ASN A 73 14.82 -7.54 -7.20
N ALA A 74 13.72 -7.78 -6.47
CA ALA A 74 12.55 -6.91 -6.46
C ALA A 74 12.63 -5.78 -5.41
N PHE A 75 13.65 -5.80 -4.54
CA PHE A 75 13.71 -4.93 -3.38
C PHE A 75 13.67 -3.44 -3.73
N ASP A 76 14.53 -3.00 -4.64
CA ASP A 76 14.61 -1.58 -5.03
C ASP A 76 13.27 -1.06 -5.54
N GLN A 77 12.55 -1.88 -6.31
CA GLN A 77 11.22 -1.53 -6.81
C GLN A 77 10.21 -1.40 -5.66
N HIS A 78 10.24 -2.33 -4.70
CA HIS A 78 9.37 -2.28 -3.51
C HIS A 78 9.69 -1.06 -2.64
N GLU A 79 10.97 -0.75 -2.41
CA GLU A 79 11.40 0.39 -1.62
C GLU A 79 10.95 1.72 -2.24
N ILE A 80 11.13 1.87 -3.56
CA ILE A 80 10.63 3.05 -4.29
C ILE A 80 9.10 3.17 -4.13
N ALA A 81 8.37 2.07 -4.21
CA ALA A 81 6.92 2.08 -4.04
C ALA A 81 6.52 2.51 -2.61
N VAL A 82 7.22 2.02 -1.58
CA VAL A 82 7.05 2.41 -0.18
C VAL A 82 7.27 3.91 0.00
N ILE A 83 8.39 4.44 -0.51
CA ILE A 83 8.73 5.87 -0.42
C ILE A 83 7.64 6.74 -1.06
N LYS A 84 7.10 6.32 -2.21
CA LYS A 84 6.04 7.04 -2.93
C LYS A 84 4.67 6.96 -2.25
N PHE A 85 4.34 5.82 -1.64
CA PHE A 85 3.03 5.59 -1.03
C PHE A 85 2.91 6.19 0.37
N ARG A 86 3.99 6.16 1.14
CA ARG A 86 4.05 6.59 2.56
C ARG A 86 3.45 7.99 2.84
N PRO A 87 3.60 9.03 2.00
CA PRO A 87 2.99 10.35 2.23
C PRO A 87 1.46 10.38 2.21
N TYR A 88 0.81 9.36 1.64
CA TYR A 88 -0.64 9.29 1.53
C TYR A 88 -1.32 8.68 2.78
N LEU A 89 -0.52 8.11 3.69
CA LEU A 89 -1.01 7.50 4.92
C LEU A 89 -1.29 8.55 5.99
N ASN A 90 -2.31 8.31 6.82
CA ASN A 90 -2.48 9.10 8.03
C ASN A 90 -1.42 8.71 9.09
N ARG A 91 -1.31 9.50 10.18
CA ARG A 91 -0.27 9.28 11.21
C ARG A 91 -0.33 7.88 11.85
N GLN A 92 -1.52 7.34 12.08
CA GLN A 92 -1.67 6.02 12.70
C GLN A 92 -1.29 4.90 11.71
N GLU A 93 -1.77 5.01 10.48
CA GLU A 93 -1.46 4.08 9.40
C GLU A 93 0.03 4.06 9.07
N PHE A 94 0.67 5.23 9.06
CA PHE A 94 2.10 5.39 8.83
C PHE A 94 2.94 4.55 9.79
N ILE A 95 2.63 4.59 11.09
CA ILE A 95 3.35 3.81 12.10
C ILE A 95 3.13 2.31 11.87
N GLY A 96 1.90 1.90 11.58
CA GLY A 96 1.59 0.51 11.27
C GLY A 96 2.30 0.01 10.00
N PHE A 97 2.38 0.87 9.00
CA PHE A 97 3.00 0.61 7.70
C PHE A 97 4.51 0.49 7.80
N ASP A 98 5.18 1.41 8.50
CA ASP A 98 6.63 1.33 8.75
C ASP A 98 6.99 0.04 9.49
N ASN A 99 6.21 -0.32 10.51
CA ASN A 99 6.41 -1.59 11.21
C ASN A 99 6.21 -2.82 10.31
N ALA A 100 5.24 -2.77 9.39
CA ALA A 100 5.02 -3.85 8.43
C ALA A 100 6.14 -3.92 7.39
N TRP A 101 6.69 -2.78 6.95
CA TRP A 101 7.83 -2.71 6.04
C TRP A 101 9.11 -3.25 6.68
N ASP A 102 9.38 -2.86 7.93
CA ASP A 102 10.51 -3.38 8.71
C ASP A 102 10.41 -4.89 8.90
N ASP A 103 9.22 -5.40 9.21
CA ASP A 103 8.97 -6.84 9.38
C ASP A 103 9.14 -7.59 8.05
N TYR A 104 8.75 -6.98 6.94
CA TYR A 104 8.91 -7.53 5.58
C TYR A 104 10.39 -7.60 5.14
N CYS A 105 11.19 -6.57 5.39
CA CYS A 105 12.60 -6.50 4.96
C CYS A 105 13.58 -7.17 5.92
N GLY A 106 13.21 -7.33 7.19
CA GLY A 106 14.11 -7.73 8.28
C GLY A 106 14.96 -6.56 8.78
N LYS A 107 15.17 -6.48 10.11
CA LYS A 107 15.82 -5.33 10.78
C LYS A 107 17.35 -5.30 10.76
N LYS A 108 18.03 -6.04 9.88
CA LYS A 108 19.49 -6.19 10.00
C LYS A 108 20.26 -5.13 9.20
N SER A 109 20.69 -4.08 9.89
CA SER A 109 21.80 -3.19 9.48
C SER A 109 21.55 -2.27 8.28
N GLY A 110 20.32 -1.81 8.06
CA GLY A 110 20.00 -0.82 7.01
C GLY A 110 20.09 -1.36 5.58
N LYS A 111 20.19 -2.69 5.42
CA LYS A 111 20.04 -3.39 4.14
C LYS A 111 18.94 -4.43 4.30
N PRO A 112 18.14 -4.70 3.25
CA PRO A 112 17.16 -5.78 3.30
C PRO A 112 17.86 -7.09 3.66
N TYR A 113 17.40 -7.72 4.72
CA TYR A 113 17.94 -8.97 5.21
C TYR A 113 16.93 -10.08 4.97
N PHE A 114 16.84 -10.52 3.71
CA PHE A 114 16.02 -11.65 3.32
C PHE A 114 16.63 -13.01 3.69
N VAL A 115 17.70 -13.03 4.48
CA VAL A 115 18.42 -14.26 4.89
C VAL A 115 17.55 -15.13 5.81
N GLU A 116 16.56 -14.55 6.49
CA GLU A 116 15.53 -15.34 7.19
C GLU A 116 14.70 -16.22 6.23
N TYR A 117 14.76 -15.91 4.92
CA TYR A 117 14.17 -16.68 3.82
C TYR A 117 15.21 -17.45 3.01
N ALA A 118 16.47 -17.47 3.42
CA ALA A 118 17.48 -18.32 2.79
C ALA A 118 17.02 -19.77 2.93
N GLU A 119 16.84 -20.44 1.79
CA GLU A 119 16.16 -21.73 1.72
C GLU A 119 16.87 -22.75 2.62
N PRO A 120 16.22 -23.19 3.71
CA PRO A 120 16.75 -24.30 4.46
C PRO A 120 16.64 -25.56 3.61
N GLU A 121 17.60 -26.48 3.69
CA GLU A 121 17.49 -27.77 3.01
C GLU A 121 16.19 -28.48 3.45
N GLY A 122 15.32 -28.80 2.47
CA GLY A 122 14.05 -29.54 2.66
C GLY A 122 12.78 -28.81 2.18
N PHE A 123 11.88 -29.54 1.50
CA PHE A 123 10.61 -29.05 0.95
C PHE A 123 9.69 -28.37 1.99
N THR A 124 9.55 -28.97 3.18
CA THR A 124 8.66 -28.46 4.25
C THR A 124 9.07 -27.08 4.76
N LYS A 125 10.37 -26.77 4.73
CA LYS A 125 10.89 -25.47 5.18
C LYS A 125 10.70 -24.38 4.11
N LYS A 126 10.73 -24.74 2.81
CA LYS A 126 10.42 -23.81 1.71
C LYS A 126 8.96 -23.34 1.75
N ASP A 127 8.01 -24.25 1.94
CA ASP A 127 6.58 -23.90 2.05
C ASP A 127 6.30 -23.01 3.26
N HIS A 128 7.01 -23.25 4.38
CA HIS A 128 6.88 -22.42 5.57
C HIS A 128 7.40 -20.99 5.34
N ALA A 129 8.59 -20.84 4.75
CA ALA A 129 9.17 -19.54 4.42
C ALA A 129 8.28 -18.75 3.46
N GLN A 130 7.73 -19.41 2.43
CA GLN A 130 6.78 -18.82 1.51
C GLN A 130 5.51 -18.32 2.21
N LYS A 131 4.92 -19.13 3.10
CA LYS A 131 3.73 -18.73 3.86
C LYS A 131 3.99 -17.53 4.76
N ILE A 132 5.13 -17.51 5.46
CA ILE A 132 5.53 -16.37 6.30
C ILE A 132 5.68 -15.11 5.44
N TYR A 133 6.37 -15.22 4.31
CA TYR A 133 6.56 -14.09 3.44
C TYR A 133 5.23 -13.57 2.89
N LEU A 134 4.37 -14.45 2.36
CA LEU A 134 3.05 -14.05 1.84
C LEU A 134 2.24 -13.35 2.92
N LYS A 135 2.28 -13.82 4.16
CA LYS A 135 1.62 -13.17 5.30
C LYS A 135 2.16 -11.75 5.52
N LYS A 136 3.48 -11.57 5.55
CA LYS A 136 4.11 -10.24 5.75
C LYS A 136 3.81 -9.29 4.58
N LEU A 137 3.92 -9.78 3.35
CA LEU A 137 3.60 -9.01 2.16
C LEU A 137 2.11 -8.59 2.12
N ASN A 138 1.19 -9.52 2.40
CA ASN A 138 -0.24 -9.21 2.45
C ASN A 138 -0.53 -8.16 3.53
N ARG A 139 0.07 -8.27 4.72
CA ARG A 139 -0.04 -7.26 5.78
C ARG A 139 0.43 -5.87 5.32
N LEU A 140 1.47 -5.80 4.50
CA LEU A 140 1.93 -4.53 3.94
C LEU A 140 0.93 -3.97 2.90
N ILE A 141 0.36 -4.86 2.08
CA ILE A 141 -0.59 -4.51 1.02
C ILE A 141 -1.94 -4.04 1.57
N THR A 142 -2.37 -4.47 2.75
CA THR A 142 -3.66 -4.04 3.34
C THR A 142 -3.72 -2.53 3.58
N PHE A 143 -2.59 -1.84 3.72
CA PHE A 143 -2.55 -0.38 3.84
C PHE A 143 -2.97 0.34 2.54
N ALA A 144 -2.97 -0.37 1.41
CA ALA A 144 -3.35 0.11 0.08
C ALA A 144 -4.73 -0.42 -0.36
N GLU A 145 -5.57 -0.82 0.59
CA GLU A 145 -6.98 -1.11 0.33
C GLU A 145 -7.76 0.19 0.03
N PRO A 146 -8.70 0.18 -0.93
CA PRO A 146 -9.55 1.33 -1.19
C PRO A 146 -10.28 1.78 0.08
N LYS A 147 -10.35 3.10 0.29
CA LYS A 147 -11.09 3.73 1.40
C LYS A 147 -12.43 4.29 0.94
#